data_AF-A0A077KQ42-F1
#
_entry.id   AF-A0A077KQ42-F1
#
_cell.length_a   1.000
_cell.length_b   1.000
_cell.length_c   1.000
_cell.angle_alpha   90.00
_cell.angle_beta   90.00
_cell.angle_gamma   90.00
#
_symmetry.space_group_name_H-M   'P 1'
#
loop_
_entity.id
_entity.type
_entity.pdbx_description
1 polymer ?
#
loop_
_entity_poly.entity_id
_entity_poly.type
_entity_poly.pdbx_seq_one_letter_code
_entity_poly.pdbx_strand_id
1 'polypeptide(L)'
;MILNRTLLLAAFTFSCSLYSQTNVTLTLPVVTLMDIEPTGNIALSFTPPTEAGNPIGNPTPNTSKWINYTSAITSGGLTRKITAAISGTLIAGVDIKLQAAAASGAGGGTLGTPSAQVTLTNTPVTIINGIGGAFTGNGANNGHRLTISLIPNTYANLATQANTTLTIVYTITE
;
A
#
# COMPACT_ATOMS: atom_id res chain seq x y z
N MET A 1 16.03 -4.39 95.53
CA MET A 1 15.41 -3.39 94.64
C MET A 1 16.34 -3.21 93.43
N ILE A 2 15.77 -3.15 92.22
CA ILE A 2 16.40 -2.74 90.93
C ILE A 2 17.31 -3.81 90.28
N LEU A 3 17.29 -4.11 88.97
CA LEU A 3 16.44 -3.77 87.83
C LEU A 3 16.98 -4.59 86.62
N ASN A 4 16.27 -5.61 86.15
CA ASN A 4 16.65 -6.33 84.93
C ASN A 4 16.09 -5.60 83.70
N ARG A 5 16.94 -4.87 82.97
CA ARG A 5 16.60 -4.24 81.69
C ARG A 5 16.68 -5.27 80.57
N THR A 6 15.55 -5.79 80.13
CA THR A 6 15.43 -6.55 78.88
C THR A 6 15.55 -5.61 77.69
N LEU A 7 16.62 -5.77 76.90
CA LEU A 7 16.86 -5.04 75.66
C LEU A 7 16.10 -5.74 74.53
N LEU A 8 15.01 -5.13 74.04
CA LEU A 8 14.24 -5.63 72.90
C LEU A 8 14.93 -5.19 71.61
N LEU A 9 15.48 -6.13 70.84
CA LEU A 9 16.12 -5.87 69.56
C LEU A 9 15.08 -5.99 68.44
N ALA A 10 14.60 -4.85 67.92
CA ALA A 10 13.70 -4.82 66.77
C ALA A 10 14.51 -4.97 65.47
N ALA A 11 14.35 -6.09 64.77
CA ALA A 11 14.97 -6.33 63.47
C ALA A 11 14.16 -5.63 62.37
N PHE A 12 14.75 -4.61 61.74
CA PHE A 12 14.18 -3.92 60.59
C PHE A 12 14.81 -4.52 59.32
N THR A 13 14.08 -5.35 58.58
CA THR A 13 14.55 -5.90 57.30
C THR A 13 14.48 -4.80 56.23
N PHE A 14 15.61 -4.17 55.96
CA PHE A 14 15.77 -3.24 54.85
C PHE A 14 16.02 -4.04 53.57
N SER A 15 14.97 -4.31 52.79
CA SER A 15 15.11 -4.91 51.45
C SER A 15 15.65 -3.86 50.48
N CYS A 16 16.95 -3.95 50.17
CA CYS A 16 17.63 -3.14 49.14
C CYS A 16 17.52 -3.85 47.78
N SER A 17 16.87 -3.23 46.81
CA SER A 17 16.90 -3.71 45.42
C SER A 17 18.22 -3.30 44.77
N LEU A 18 19.05 -4.28 44.41
CA LEU A 18 20.26 -4.07 43.61
C LEU A 18 19.90 -4.14 42.13
N TYR A 19 20.14 -3.06 41.38
CA TYR A 19 19.92 -3.01 39.93
C TYR A 19 21.26 -2.97 39.19
N SER A 20 21.29 -3.53 37.99
CA SER A 20 22.38 -3.40 37.02
C SER A 20 21.77 -3.01 35.67
N GLN A 21 22.45 -2.14 34.93
CA GLN A 21 21.98 -1.60 33.66
C GLN A 21 23.06 -1.67 32.57
N THR A 22 22.64 -1.71 31.31
CA THR A 22 23.50 -1.50 30.14
C THR A 22 22.80 -0.54 29.18
N ASN A 23 23.58 0.24 28.43
CA ASN A 23 23.05 1.14 27.42
C ASN A 23 23.05 0.45 26.06
N VAL A 24 21.96 0.62 25.31
CA VAL A 24 21.84 0.13 23.93
C VAL A 24 21.67 1.34 23.01
N THR A 25 22.47 1.40 21.96
CA THR A 25 22.29 2.37 20.86
C THR A 25 21.65 1.65 19.68
N LEU A 26 20.57 2.23 19.16
CA LEU A 26 19.83 1.70 18.00
C LEU A 26 19.79 2.75 16.89
N THR A 27 19.94 2.29 15.64
CA THR A 27 19.67 3.09 14.45
C THR A 27 18.73 2.32 13.55
N LEU A 28 17.61 2.93 13.19
CA LEU A 28 16.68 2.40 12.19
C LEU A 28 16.74 3.33 10.96
N PRO A 29 17.09 2.82 9.77
CA PRO A 29 17.13 3.65 8.58
C PRO A 29 15.72 4.03 8.11
N VAL A 30 15.63 5.15 7.41
CA VAL A 30 14.46 5.46 6.58
C VAL A 30 14.43 4.47 5.41
N VAL A 31 13.27 3.87 5.16
CA VAL A 31 13.06 2.87 4.09
C VAL A 31 11.89 3.31 3.24
N THR A 32 12.03 3.24 1.92
CA THR A 32 10.95 3.50 0.96
C THR A 32 11.14 2.58 -0.24
N LEU A 33 10.55 1.39 -0.17
CA LEU A 33 10.59 0.39 -1.21
C LEU A 33 9.16 0.04 -1.60
N MET A 34 8.90 -0.11 -2.90
CA MET A 34 7.62 -0.50 -3.46
C MET A 34 7.86 -1.45 -4.64
N ASP A 35 6.96 -2.40 -4.81
CA ASP A 35 6.89 -3.22 -6.03
C ASP A 35 5.43 -3.54 -6.41
N ILE A 36 5.24 -3.96 -7.66
CA ILE A 36 4.01 -4.51 -8.22
C ILE A 36 4.17 -6.03 -8.41
N GLU A 37 3.34 -6.80 -7.71
CA GLU A 37 3.46 -8.26 -7.65
C GLU A 37 2.19 -8.96 -8.19
N PRO A 38 2.30 -10.10 -8.89
CA PRO A 38 3.52 -10.63 -9.48
C PRO A 38 4.03 -9.72 -10.61
N THR A 39 5.28 -9.90 -11.03
CA THR A 39 5.83 -9.26 -12.23
C THR A 39 5.09 -9.69 -13.52
N GLY A 40 5.36 -9.01 -14.63
CA GLY A 40 4.80 -9.33 -15.95
C GLY A 40 3.55 -8.53 -16.32
N ASN A 41 3.12 -8.67 -17.57
CA ASN A 41 2.06 -7.85 -18.15
C ASN A 41 0.66 -8.44 -17.89
N ILE A 42 -0.37 -7.59 -18.00
CA ILE A 42 -1.77 -8.01 -18.07
C ILE A 42 -2.32 -7.70 -19.46
N ALA A 43 -3.29 -8.49 -19.91
CA ALA A 43 -4.01 -8.24 -21.15
C ALA A 43 -5.50 -8.01 -20.85
N LEU A 44 -6.05 -6.96 -21.43
CA LEU A 44 -7.47 -6.60 -21.36
C LEU A 44 -7.93 -6.29 -22.78
N SER A 45 -8.90 -7.06 -23.28
CA SER A 45 -9.37 -6.96 -24.66
C SER A 45 -10.87 -6.73 -24.70
N PHE A 46 -11.30 -5.67 -25.39
CA PHE A 46 -12.70 -5.51 -25.74
C PHE A 46 -13.16 -6.61 -26.69
N THR A 47 -14.44 -6.99 -26.61
CA THR A 47 -15.06 -7.94 -27.54
C THR A 47 -16.00 -7.21 -28.51
N PRO A 48 -16.02 -7.61 -29.80
CA PRO A 48 -16.98 -7.05 -30.74
C PRO A 48 -18.41 -7.45 -30.37
N PRO A 49 -19.42 -6.61 -30.63
CA PRO A 49 -20.82 -6.99 -30.48
C PRO A 49 -21.21 -8.08 -31.49
N THR A 50 -22.21 -8.90 -31.14
CA THR A 50 -22.75 -9.96 -32.01
C THR A 50 -23.97 -9.52 -32.82
N GLU A 51 -24.50 -8.32 -32.58
CA GLU A 51 -25.70 -7.78 -33.22
C GLU A 51 -25.49 -6.28 -33.51
N ALA A 52 -26.02 -5.80 -34.64
CA ALA A 52 -25.87 -4.41 -35.03
C ALA A 52 -26.58 -3.48 -34.03
N GLY A 53 -25.94 -2.36 -33.70
CA GLY A 53 -26.46 -1.39 -32.73
C GLY A 53 -26.10 -1.67 -31.27
N ASN A 54 -25.51 -2.83 -30.95
CA ASN A 54 -25.02 -3.12 -29.61
C ASN A 54 -23.64 -2.47 -29.32
N PRO A 55 -23.35 -2.13 -28.06
CA PRO A 55 -22.03 -1.64 -27.65
C PRO A 55 -20.97 -2.73 -27.73
N ILE A 56 -19.69 -2.33 -27.76
CA ILE A 56 -18.58 -3.27 -27.55
C ILE A 56 -18.62 -3.84 -26.13
N GLY A 57 -18.21 -5.10 -25.97
CA GLY A 57 -18.13 -5.74 -24.67
C GLY A 57 -16.84 -5.34 -23.94
N ASN A 58 -16.97 -4.92 -22.69
CA ASN A 58 -15.82 -4.57 -21.84
C ASN A 58 -15.05 -5.83 -21.43
N PRO A 59 -13.71 -5.75 -21.33
CA PRO A 59 -12.94 -6.83 -20.74
C PRO A 59 -13.30 -7.03 -19.27
N THR A 60 -13.22 -8.27 -18.78
CA THR A 60 -13.29 -8.56 -17.35
C THR A 60 -12.18 -7.80 -16.62
N PRO A 61 -12.49 -7.07 -15.52
CA PRO A 61 -11.47 -6.38 -14.74
C PRO A 61 -10.35 -7.34 -14.27
N ASN A 62 -9.10 -6.91 -14.43
CA ASN A 62 -7.96 -7.68 -13.93
C ASN A 62 -7.75 -7.39 -12.45
N THR A 63 -7.64 -8.44 -11.64
CA THR A 63 -7.38 -8.37 -10.18
C THR A 63 -6.13 -9.13 -9.76
N SER A 64 -5.22 -9.39 -10.70
CA SER A 64 -4.03 -10.22 -10.48
C SER A 64 -2.87 -9.46 -9.83
N LYS A 65 -2.84 -8.13 -9.94
CA LYS A 65 -1.73 -7.29 -9.48
C LYS A 65 -1.95 -6.77 -8.06
N TRP A 66 -0.85 -6.61 -7.34
CA TRP A 66 -0.79 -6.17 -5.95
C TRP A 66 0.27 -5.10 -5.80
N ILE A 67 0.02 -4.12 -4.95
CA ILE A 67 1.06 -3.20 -4.48
C ILE A 67 1.64 -3.76 -3.19
N ASN A 68 2.94 -3.95 -3.17
CA ASN A 68 3.71 -4.27 -1.97
C ASN A 68 4.67 -3.12 -1.66
N TYR A 69 4.90 -2.86 -0.38
CA TYR A 69 5.87 -1.85 0.03
C TYR A 69 6.43 -2.13 1.43
N THR A 70 7.61 -1.56 1.67
CA THR A 70 8.19 -1.39 3.00
C THR A 70 8.51 0.09 3.19
N SER A 71 8.09 0.60 4.33
CA SER A 71 8.11 2.02 4.67
C SER A 71 8.60 2.18 6.11
N ALA A 72 9.67 2.93 6.31
CA ALA A 72 10.06 3.46 7.61
C ALA A 72 10.19 4.98 7.47
N ILE A 73 9.43 5.73 8.26
CA ILE A 73 9.43 7.19 8.25
C ILE A 73 10.22 7.72 9.44
N THR A 74 10.75 8.94 9.33
CA THR A 74 11.33 9.64 10.48
C THR A 74 10.29 9.82 11.58
N SER A 75 10.71 9.75 12.85
CA SER A 75 9.81 10.01 13.99
C SER A 75 9.16 11.39 13.86
N GLY A 76 7.82 11.44 13.84
CA GLY A 76 7.06 12.67 13.62
C GLY A 76 7.09 13.22 12.19
N GLY A 77 7.69 12.48 11.23
CA GLY A 77 7.70 12.83 9.82
C GLY A 77 6.35 12.65 9.13
N LEU A 78 6.28 13.06 7.86
CA LEU A 78 5.09 12.92 7.05
C LEU A 78 4.82 11.45 6.72
N THR A 79 3.53 11.08 6.70
CA THR A 79 3.11 9.80 6.12
C THR A 79 3.28 9.82 4.62
N ARG A 80 3.54 8.66 4.03
CA ARG A 80 3.66 8.48 2.59
C ARG A 80 2.31 8.28 1.90
N LYS A 81 2.32 8.49 0.61
CA LYS A 81 1.22 8.20 -0.31
C LYS A 81 1.74 7.48 -1.54
N ILE A 82 0.83 6.84 -2.25
CA ILE A 82 1.08 6.19 -3.52
C ILE A 82 0.20 6.86 -4.56
N THR A 83 0.83 7.32 -5.64
CA THR A 83 0.14 7.86 -6.81
C THR A 83 0.24 6.91 -7.99
N ALA A 84 -0.74 6.94 -8.89
CA ALA A 84 -0.70 6.24 -10.17
C ALA A 84 -0.97 7.19 -11.35
N ALA A 85 -0.31 6.97 -12.47
CA ALA A 85 -0.51 7.68 -13.74
C ALA A 85 -0.27 6.75 -14.94
N ILE A 86 -0.81 7.09 -16.10
CA ILE A 86 -0.40 6.49 -17.37
C ILE A 86 0.88 7.17 -17.86
N SER A 87 1.88 6.38 -18.20
CA SER A 87 3.00 6.81 -19.03
C SER A 87 2.74 6.41 -20.48
N GLY A 88 2.87 7.37 -21.39
CA GLY A 88 2.57 7.22 -22.82
C GLY A 88 1.23 7.83 -23.24
N THR A 89 0.81 7.51 -24.46
CA THR A 89 -0.39 8.09 -25.08
C THR A 89 -1.67 7.43 -24.57
N LEU A 90 -2.62 8.22 -24.07
CA LEU A 90 -3.95 7.73 -23.71
C LEU A 90 -4.69 7.19 -24.94
N ILE A 91 -5.49 6.14 -24.76
CA ILE A 91 -6.32 5.58 -25.83
C ILE A 91 -7.59 6.44 -25.96
N ALA A 92 -7.74 7.11 -27.10
CA ALA A 92 -8.92 7.92 -27.36
C ALA A 92 -10.20 7.06 -27.24
N GLY A 93 -11.20 7.60 -26.54
CA GLY A 93 -12.47 6.93 -26.32
C GLY A 93 -12.46 5.81 -25.27
N VAL A 94 -11.35 5.54 -24.57
CA VAL A 94 -11.26 4.51 -23.53
C VAL A 94 -10.77 5.10 -22.22
N ASP A 95 -11.55 4.88 -21.15
CA ASP A 95 -11.12 5.15 -19.78
C ASP A 95 -10.39 3.93 -19.21
N ILE A 96 -9.27 4.19 -18.54
CA ILE A 96 -8.54 3.20 -17.76
C ILE A 96 -8.83 3.48 -16.29
N LYS A 97 -9.58 2.59 -15.63
CA LYS A 97 -9.94 2.74 -14.22
C LYS A 97 -9.02 1.89 -13.34
N LEU A 98 -8.68 2.43 -12.17
CA LEU A 98 -7.86 1.77 -11.17
C LEU A 98 -8.50 1.92 -9.79
N GLN A 99 -8.49 0.84 -9.01
CA GLN A 99 -8.85 0.87 -7.59
C GLN A 99 -7.90 -0.04 -6.82
N ALA A 100 -7.32 0.46 -5.73
CA ALA A 100 -6.64 -0.35 -4.74
C ALA A 100 -7.64 -0.82 -3.66
N ALA A 101 -7.55 -2.08 -3.27
CA ALA A 101 -8.31 -2.62 -2.14
C ALA A 101 -7.64 -2.26 -0.80
N ALA A 102 -8.39 -2.43 0.30
CA ALA A 102 -7.78 -2.42 1.63
C ALA A 102 -6.63 -3.45 1.71
N ALA A 103 -5.62 -3.15 2.53
CA ALA A 103 -4.48 -4.04 2.66
C ALA A 103 -4.91 -5.40 3.24
N SER A 104 -4.27 -6.47 2.80
CA SER A 104 -4.45 -7.84 3.33
C SER A 104 -3.10 -8.56 3.43
N GLY A 105 -3.10 -9.75 4.01
CA GLY A 105 -1.88 -10.55 4.22
C GLY A 105 -1.28 -10.35 5.60
N ALA A 106 0.01 -10.70 5.74
CA ALA A 106 0.71 -10.76 7.04
C ALA A 106 1.46 -9.46 7.39
N GLY A 107 1.28 -8.41 6.60
CA GLY A 107 1.90 -7.10 6.83
C GLY A 107 1.51 -6.45 8.16
N GLY A 108 2.27 -5.44 8.57
CA GLY A 108 2.05 -4.73 9.83
C GLY A 108 2.33 -3.23 9.71
N GLY A 109 1.83 -2.47 10.70
CA GLY A 109 2.01 -1.02 10.79
C GLY A 109 0.86 -0.22 10.17
N THR A 110 1.13 1.03 9.83
CA THR A 110 0.13 1.93 9.22
C THR A 110 0.16 1.79 7.70
N LEU A 111 -0.69 0.90 7.16
CA LEU A 111 -0.72 0.50 5.74
C LEU A 111 -1.48 1.47 4.82
N GLY A 112 -1.78 2.67 5.30
CA GLY A 112 -2.54 3.66 4.55
C GLY A 112 -3.98 3.25 4.21
N THR A 113 -4.68 4.18 3.56
CA THR A 113 -6.08 4.06 3.17
C THR A 113 -6.22 4.23 1.66
N PRO A 114 -6.80 3.24 0.96
CA PRO A 114 -7.07 3.35 -0.48
C PRO A 114 -8.09 4.46 -0.78
N SER A 115 -7.90 5.12 -1.92
CA SER A 115 -8.90 6.03 -2.49
C SER A 115 -10.04 5.24 -3.16
N ALA A 116 -11.13 5.95 -3.49
CA ALA A 116 -12.15 5.41 -4.39
C ALA A 116 -11.56 5.09 -5.77
N GLN A 117 -12.33 4.39 -6.62
CA GLN A 117 -11.91 4.12 -7.99
C GLN A 117 -11.60 5.43 -8.73
N VAL A 118 -10.45 5.47 -9.40
CA VAL A 118 -9.98 6.64 -10.16
C VAL A 118 -9.94 6.33 -11.66
N THR A 119 -10.00 7.39 -12.47
CA THR A 119 -9.69 7.31 -13.92
C THR A 119 -8.26 7.78 -14.11
N LEU A 120 -7.41 6.92 -14.65
CA LEU A 120 -6.02 7.25 -14.88
C LEU A 120 -5.88 8.17 -16.10
N THR A 121 -5.02 9.17 -15.94
CA THR A 121 -4.56 10.07 -17.00
C THR A 121 -3.04 10.13 -16.93
N ASN A 122 -2.40 11.01 -17.71
CA ASN A 122 -0.98 11.29 -17.55
C ASN A 122 -0.64 12.09 -16.28
N THR A 123 -1.64 12.60 -15.56
CA THR A 123 -1.46 13.29 -14.29
C THR A 123 -1.56 12.29 -13.14
N PRO A 124 -0.53 12.21 -12.26
CA PRO A 124 -0.57 11.35 -11.09
C PRO A 124 -1.74 11.67 -10.16
N VAL A 125 -2.47 10.64 -9.77
CA VAL A 125 -3.56 10.71 -8.79
C VAL A 125 -3.23 9.80 -7.61
N THR A 126 -3.49 10.27 -6.38
CA THR A 126 -3.33 9.46 -5.17
C THR A 126 -4.29 8.28 -5.19
N ILE A 127 -3.78 7.08 -4.94
CA ILE A 127 -4.57 5.84 -4.84
C ILE A 127 -4.49 5.19 -3.47
N ILE A 128 -3.45 5.47 -2.67
CA ILE A 128 -3.31 5.07 -1.28
C ILE A 128 -2.66 6.24 -0.54
N ASN A 129 -3.20 6.64 0.61
CA ASN A 129 -2.68 7.76 1.40
C ASN A 129 -2.44 7.36 2.86
N GLY A 130 -1.54 8.05 3.56
CA GLY A 130 -1.38 7.86 5.01
C GLY A 130 -0.55 6.62 5.39
N ILE A 131 0.42 6.23 4.57
CA ILE A 131 1.33 5.11 4.85
C ILE A 131 2.38 5.56 5.87
N GLY A 132 2.40 4.95 7.04
CA GLY A 132 3.38 5.25 8.09
C GLY A 132 4.57 4.29 8.05
N GLY A 133 5.10 3.97 9.23
CA GLY A 133 5.99 2.82 9.39
C GLY A 133 5.21 1.53 9.14
N ALA A 134 5.54 0.80 8.07
CA ALA A 134 4.78 -0.36 7.64
C ALA A 134 5.57 -1.30 6.72
N PHE A 135 5.16 -2.56 6.66
CA PHE A 135 5.52 -3.49 5.60
C PHE A 135 4.29 -4.31 5.21
N THR A 136 4.12 -4.61 3.93
CA THR A 136 2.93 -5.33 3.45
C THR A 136 3.07 -6.84 3.46
N GLY A 137 4.30 -7.36 3.54
CA GLY A 137 4.64 -8.69 3.01
C GLY A 137 4.96 -8.63 1.51
N ASN A 138 5.32 -9.77 0.91
CA ASN A 138 5.73 -9.88 -0.50
C ASN A 138 4.86 -10.85 -1.29
N GLY A 139 4.67 -10.55 -2.58
CA GLY A 139 3.91 -11.38 -3.52
C GLY A 139 2.40 -11.16 -3.46
N ALA A 140 1.69 -11.98 -4.25
CA ALA A 140 0.24 -11.98 -4.27
C ALA A 140 -0.35 -12.28 -2.87
N ASN A 141 -1.52 -11.70 -2.59
CA ASN A 141 -2.23 -11.78 -1.30
C ASN A 141 -1.60 -10.99 -0.15
N ASN A 142 -0.57 -10.18 -0.42
CA ASN A 142 0.01 -9.23 0.51
C ASN A 142 -0.20 -7.80 0.01
N GLY A 143 -0.40 -6.84 0.91
CA GLY A 143 -0.61 -5.44 0.55
C GLY A 143 -1.95 -5.18 -0.13
N HIS A 144 -1.96 -4.32 -1.16
CA HIS A 144 -3.19 -3.82 -1.77
C HIS A 144 -3.44 -4.45 -3.13
N ARG A 145 -4.51 -5.24 -3.26
CA ARG A 145 -4.93 -5.78 -4.56
C ARG A 145 -5.41 -4.66 -5.46
N LEU A 146 -4.99 -4.68 -6.71
CA LEU A 146 -5.40 -3.73 -7.73
C LEU A 146 -6.51 -4.31 -8.58
N THR A 147 -7.58 -3.53 -8.78
CA THR A 147 -8.59 -3.79 -9.80
C THR A 147 -8.38 -2.81 -10.95
N ILE A 148 -8.05 -3.34 -12.13
CA ILE A 148 -7.79 -2.56 -13.35
C ILE A 148 -8.87 -2.91 -14.37
N SER A 149 -9.55 -1.90 -14.91
CA SER A 149 -10.59 -2.10 -15.93
C SER A 149 -10.50 -1.08 -17.06
N LEU A 150 -10.99 -1.49 -18.23
CA LEU A 150 -11.15 -0.62 -19.39
C LEU A 150 -12.63 -0.41 -19.65
N ILE A 151 -13.04 0.83 -19.88
CA ILE A 151 -14.44 1.20 -20.14
C ILE A 151 -14.48 2.16 -21.33
N PRO A 152 -15.37 1.96 -22.31
CA PRO A 152 -15.60 2.93 -23.37
C PRO A 152 -16.12 4.24 -22.75
N ASN A 153 -15.53 5.35 -23.15
CA ASN A 153 -15.97 6.69 -22.79
C ASN A 153 -16.68 7.30 -24.00
N THR A 154 -15.95 8.01 -24.86
CA THR A 154 -16.53 8.66 -26.04
C THR A 154 -16.46 7.73 -27.24
N TYR A 155 -17.59 7.10 -27.58
CA TYR A 155 -17.69 6.12 -28.67
C TYR A 155 -17.21 6.64 -30.03
N ALA A 156 -17.47 7.91 -30.35
CA ALA A 156 -17.03 8.55 -31.60
C ALA A 156 -15.49 8.58 -31.76
N ASN A 157 -14.74 8.42 -30.67
CA ASN A 157 -13.28 8.43 -30.67
C ASN A 157 -12.67 7.01 -30.69
N LEU A 158 -13.50 5.96 -30.65
CA LEU A 158 -13.02 4.59 -30.72
C LEU A 158 -12.49 4.29 -32.12
N ALA A 159 -11.28 3.75 -32.16
CA ALA A 159 -10.65 3.27 -33.37
C ALA A 159 -10.08 1.86 -33.14
N THR A 160 -9.84 1.13 -34.23
CA THR A 160 -9.14 -0.16 -34.15
C THR A 160 -7.72 0.07 -33.64
N GLN A 161 -7.30 -0.71 -32.65
CA GLN A 161 -5.98 -0.65 -32.05
C GLN A 161 -5.30 -2.00 -32.17
N ALA A 162 -4.02 -2.03 -32.57
CA ALA A 162 -3.24 -3.25 -32.65
C ALA A 162 -2.24 -3.33 -31.49
N ASN A 163 -2.51 -4.20 -30.51
CA ASN A 163 -1.57 -4.54 -29.42
C ASN A 163 -0.95 -3.33 -28.69
N THR A 164 -1.72 -2.26 -28.49
CA THR A 164 -1.23 -1.05 -27.81
C THR A 164 -0.86 -1.36 -26.37
N THR A 165 0.41 -1.17 -26.04
CA THR A 165 0.91 -1.31 -24.66
C THR A 165 0.87 0.03 -23.96
N LEU A 166 0.33 0.05 -22.75
CA LEU A 166 0.34 1.20 -21.85
C LEU A 166 1.04 0.83 -20.54
N THR A 167 1.73 1.80 -19.95
CA THR A 167 2.40 1.60 -18.66
C THR A 167 1.65 2.39 -17.60
N ILE A 168 1.19 1.71 -16.54
CA ILE A 168 0.74 2.39 -15.31
C ILE A 168 1.97 2.56 -14.44
N VAL A 169 2.34 3.81 -14.16
CA VAL A 169 3.45 4.17 -13.27
C VAL A 169 2.89 4.39 -11.88
N TYR A 170 3.48 3.72 -10.90
CA TYR A 170 3.18 3.88 -9.48
C TYR A 170 4.37 4.55 -8.80
N THR A 171 4.10 5.53 -7.94
CA THR A 171 5.14 6.25 -7.20
C THR A 171 4.75 6.31 -5.74
N ILE A 172 5.67 5.91 -4.86
CA ILE A 172 5.58 6.13 -3.42
C ILE A 172 6.40 7.36 -3.02
N THR A 173 5.78 8.32 -2.36
CA THR A 173 6.44 9.55 -1.86
C THR A 173 5.87 9.94 -0.51
N GLU A 174 6.49 10.91 0.15
CA GLU A 174 5.84 11.73 1.19
C GLU A 174 4.68 12.57 0.61
#